data_AF-A0A7S0Z3A8-F1
#
_entry.id   AF-A0A7S0Z3A8-F1
#
_cell.length_a   1.000
_cell.length_b   1.000
_cell.length_c   1.000
_cell.angle_alpha   90.00
_cell.angle_beta   90.00
_cell.angle_gamma   90.00
#
_symmetry.space_group_name_H-M   'P 1'
#
loop_
_entity.id
_entity.type
_entity.pdbx_description
1 polymer ?
#
loop_
_entity_poly.entity_id
_entity_poly.type
_entity_poly.pdbx_seq_one_letter_code
_entity_poly.pdbx_strand_id
1 'polypeptide(L)'
;EGGEVLRGAALETSVGPVRLWSAEEPWLYTLVVRLEDDKGAVTDVEALRVGFRRVEIEGNRLLINGSAPYFHGVNRHEHDERTGKYCSLDAMLRDLRLLKQHNFNAVRCSHYPNRSLWYTLCDAYGLYVV
;
A
#
# COMPACT_ATOMS: atom_id res chain seq x y z
N GLU A 1 -16.21 20.53 30.52
CA GLU A 1 -14.97 21.16 30.01
C GLU A 1 -14.82 20.73 28.55
N GLY A 2 -15.08 21.65 27.63
CA GLY A 2 -15.17 21.36 26.19
C GLY A 2 -13.78 21.30 25.57
N GLY A 3 -13.34 20.08 25.21
CA GLY A 3 -12.13 19.89 24.43
C GLY A 3 -12.35 20.39 23.01
N GLU A 4 -11.53 21.35 22.60
CA GLU A 4 -11.48 21.85 21.24
C GLU A 4 -11.03 20.70 20.32
N VAL A 5 -11.94 20.25 19.44
CA VAL A 5 -11.60 19.25 18.42
C VAL A 5 -10.65 19.92 17.44
N LEU A 6 -9.38 19.49 17.41
CA LEU A 6 -8.40 19.94 16.42
C LEU A 6 -9.01 19.80 15.02
N ARG A 7 -9.23 20.94 14.35
CA ARG A 7 -9.61 20.98 12.93
C ARG A 7 -8.40 20.50 12.11
N GLY A 8 -8.57 19.45 11.33
CA GLY A 8 -7.51 18.97 10.43
C GLY A 8 -7.12 20.02 9.39
N ALA A 9 -5.84 20.01 8.98
CA ALA A 9 -5.37 20.76 7.83
C ALA A 9 -5.44 19.88 6.56
N ALA A 10 -5.82 20.48 5.44
CA ALA A 10 -5.85 19.81 4.14
C ALA A 10 -5.00 20.61 3.14
N LEU A 11 -4.16 19.89 2.40
CA LEU A 11 -3.37 20.43 1.29
C LEU A 11 -3.84 19.73 0.02
N GLU A 12 -4.16 20.51 -1.01
CA GLU A 12 -4.52 20.01 -2.33
C GLU A 12 -3.59 20.64 -3.37
N THR A 13 -3.11 19.81 -4.30
CA THR A 13 -2.23 20.28 -5.37
C THR A 13 -2.33 19.37 -6.58
N SER A 14 -2.08 19.92 -7.76
CA SER A 14 -1.92 19.13 -8.98
C SER A 14 -0.48 18.68 -9.09
N VAL A 15 -0.29 17.36 -9.13
CA VAL A 15 0.96 16.78 -9.59
C VAL A 15 0.90 16.69 -11.12
N GLY A 16 2.01 17.00 -11.80
CA GLY A 16 2.10 16.89 -13.26
C GLY A 16 1.96 15.43 -13.75
N PRO A 17 2.44 15.10 -14.95
CA PRO A 17 2.42 13.72 -15.43
C PRO A 17 3.10 12.77 -14.42
N VAL A 18 2.41 11.71 -14.03
CA VAL A 18 2.90 10.70 -13.08
C VAL A 18 3.01 9.33 -13.74
N ARG A 19 3.91 8.49 -13.24
CA ARG A 19 3.89 7.06 -13.51
C ARG A 19 2.89 6.41 -12.57
N LEU A 20 2.00 5.60 -13.14
CA LEU A 20 0.96 4.92 -12.39
C LEU A 20 1.53 3.68 -11.69
N TRP A 21 0.98 3.38 -10.52
CA TRP A 21 1.24 2.15 -9.81
C TRP A 21 0.27 1.06 -10.29
N SER A 22 0.79 -0.14 -10.53
CA SER A 22 0.03 -1.38 -10.70
C SER A 22 0.80 -2.55 -10.10
N ALA A 23 0.20 -3.74 -10.05
CA ALA A 23 0.92 -4.94 -9.60
C ALA A 23 2.05 -5.37 -10.57
N GLU A 24 1.94 -4.97 -11.84
CA GLU A 24 2.90 -5.20 -12.90
C GLU A 24 4.03 -4.14 -12.88
N GLU A 25 3.66 -2.87 -12.68
CA GLU A 25 4.59 -1.75 -12.59
C GLU A 25 4.40 -0.98 -11.26
N PRO A 26 5.04 -1.40 -10.16
CA PRO A 26 4.82 -0.83 -8.82
C PRO A 26 5.55 0.51 -8.61
N TRP A 27 5.26 1.52 -9.43
CA TRP A 27 5.86 2.85 -9.31
C TRP A 27 5.41 3.57 -8.04
N LEU A 28 6.38 3.92 -7.19
CA LEU A 28 6.16 4.59 -5.91
C LEU A 28 7.00 5.88 -5.81
N TYR A 29 6.36 6.92 -5.30
CA TYR A 29 6.95 8.20 -4.93
C TYR A 29 7.11 8.29 -3.41
N THR A 30 7.99 9.17 -2.93
CA THR A 30 8.05 9.53 -1.49
C THR A 30 7.32 10.85 -1.29
N LEU A 31 6.23 10.83 -0.52
CA LEU A 31 5.60 12.03 0.01
C LEU A 31 6.26 12.37 1.34
N VAL A 32 6.76 13.59 1.49
CA VAL A 32 7.29 14.11 2.75
C VAL A 32 6.36 15.21 3.23
N VAL A 33 5.85 15.06 4.45
CA VAL A 33 4.99 16.03 5.12
C VAL A 33 5.78 16.65 6.27
N ARG A 34 5.81 17.97 6.35
CA ARG A 34 6.49 18.71 7.41
C ARG A 34 5.46 19.52 8.18
N LEU A 35 5.57 19.50 9.50
CA LEU A 35 4.86 20.43 10.37
C LEU A 35 5.82 21.57 10.73
N GLU A 36 5.37 22.80 10.53
CA GLU A 36 6.14 24.01 10.82
C GLU A 36 5.39 24.87 11.84
N ASP A 37 6.14 25.51 12.75
CA ASP A 37 5.58 26.48 13.70
C ASP A 37 5.32 27.85 13.04
N ASP A 38 4.82 28.80 13.83
CA ASP A 38 4.51 30.17 13.38
C ASP A 38 5.76 30.96 12.93
N LYS A 39 6.95 30.47 13.26
CA LYS A 39 8.25 31.06 12.90
C LYS A 39 8.91 30.32 11.73
N GLY A 40 8.24 29.31 11.16
CA GLY A 40 8.75 28.50 10.06
C GLY A 40 9.77 27.44 10.48
N ALA A 41 9.92 27.16 11.77
CA ALA A 41 10.76 26.06 12.24
C ALA A 41 10.03 24.74 12.09
N VAL A 42 10.69 23.74 11.49
CA VAL A 42 10.12 22.39 11.35
C VAL A 42 10.08 21.70 12.71
N THR A 43 8.88 21.36 13.17
CA THR A 43 8.65 20.67 14.45
C THR A 43 8.46 19.17 14.29
N ASP A 44 8.03 18.71 13.10
CA ASP A 44 7.85 17.28 12.81
C ASP A 44 7.98 16.98 11.31
N VAL A 45 8.37 15.75 10.96
CA VAL A 45 8.53 15.28 9.59
C VAL A 45 8.09 13.83 9.47
N GLU A 46 7.15 13.57 8.57
CA GLU A 46 6.70 12.22 8.21
C GLU A 46 6.94 11.93 6.73
N ALA A 47 7.23 10.67 6.42
CA ALA A 47 7.47 10.23 5.05
C ALA A 47 6.69 8.96 4.71
N LEU A 48 6.02 8.97 3.56
CA LEU A 48 5.13 7.90 3.10
C LEU A 48 5.46 7.53 1.66
N ARG A 49 5.29 6.25 1.31
CA ARG A 49 5.36 5.79 -0.08
C ARG A 49 3.99 5.92 -0.71
N VAL A 50 3.91 6.56 -1.88
CA VAL A 50 2.66 6.84 -2.60
C VAL A 50 2.71 6.25 -4.00
N GLY A 51 1.75 5.40 -4.33
CA GLY A 51 1.53 4.90 -5.68
C GLY A 51 0.28 5.53 -6.29
N PHE A 52 0.42 6.24 -7.40
CA PHE A 52 -0.73 6.83 -8.10
C PHE A 52 -1.49 5.74 -8.84
N ARG A 53 -2.68 5.40 -8.36
CA ARG A 53 -3.61 4.49 -9.03
C ARG A 53 -5.03 4.96 -8.88
N ARG A 54 -5.89 4.57 -9.82
CA ARG A 54 -7.33 4.79 -9.74
C ARG A 54 -8.02 3.44 -9.76
N VAL A 55 -8.89 3.18 -8.78
CA VAL A 55 -9.65 1.93 -8.66
C VAL A 55 -11.13 2.28 -8.73
N GLU A 56 -11.84 1.72 -9.69
CA GLU A 56 -13.22 2.10 -10.00
C GLU A 56 -14.06 0.88 -10.35
N ILE A 57 -15.38 1.01 -10.20
CA ILE A 57 -16.33 0.03 -10.72
C ILE A 57 -17.16 0.73 -11.80
N GLU A 58 -17.06 0.23 -13.02
CA GLU A 58 -17.89 0.67 -14.14
C GLU A 58 -18.80 -0.48 -14.57
N GLY A 59 -20.10 -0.33 -14.29
CA GLY A 59 -21.07 -1.41 -14.47
C GLY A 59 -20.75 -2.59 -13.57
N ASN A 60 -20.38 -3.73 -14.16
CA ASN A 60 -20.02 -4.96 -13.46
C ASN A 60 -18.50 -5.28 -13.50
N ARG A 61 -17.66 -4.31 -13.88
CA ARG A 61 -16.22 -4.49 -13.99
C ARG A 61 -15.48 -3.63 -12.98
N LEU A 62 -14.58 -4.23 -12.23
CA LEU A 62 -13.54 -3.52 -11.48
C LEU A 62 -12.44 -3.09 -12.45
N LEU A 63 -12.09 -1.82 -12.42
CA LEU A 63 -11.03 -1.22 -13.24
C LEU A 63 -9.91 -0.72 -12.34
N ILE A 64 -8.67 -0.94 -12.76
CA ILE A 64 -7.47 -0.32 -12.20
C ILE A 64 -6.83 0.47 -13.33
N ASN A 65 -6.69 1.78 -13.14
CA ASN A 65 -6.17 2.70 -14.15
C ASN A 65 -6.94 2.58 -15.50
N GLY A 66 -8.26 2.42 -15.43
CA GLY A 66 -9.14 2.29 -16.60
C GLY A 66 -9.16 0.91 -17.27
N SER A 67 -8.36 -0.06 -16.79
CA SER A 67 -8.28 -1.41 -17.36
C SER A 67 -8.82 -2.45 -16.39
N ALA A 68 -9.53 -3.45 -16.88
CA ALA A 68 -10.02 -4.56 -16.04
C ALA A 68 -8.89 -5.58 -15.83
N PRO A 69 -8.34 -5.73 -14.61
CA PRO A 69 -7.29 -6.70 -14.35
C PRO A 69 -7.87 -8.12 -14.31
N TYR A 70 -7.07 -9.10 -14.73
CA TYR A 70 -7.33 -10.51 -14.40
C TYR A 70 -6.57 -10.88 -13.13
N PHE A 71 -7.30 -11.28 -12.08
CA PHE A 71 -6.68 -11.59 -10.79
C PHE A 71 -6.15 -13.02 -10.75
N HIS A 72 -4.82 -13.14 -10.78
CA HIS A 72 -4.11 -14.33 -10.36
C HIS A 72 -3.86 -14.22 -8.86
N GLY A 73 -4.89 -14.54 -8.08
CA GLY A 73 -4.95 -14.32 -6.64
C GLY A 73 -4.76 -15.58 -5.80
N VAL A 74 -4.22 -15.42 -4.58
CA VAL A 74 -4.13 -16.47 -3.57
C VAL A 74 -4.57 -15.97 -2.19
N ASN A 75 -5.04 -16.86 -1.32
CA ASN A 75 -5.23 -16.56 0.09
C ASN A 75 -3.92 -16.83 0.84
N ARG A 76 -3.49 -15.88 1.68
CA ARG A 76 -2.28 -16.03 2.50
C ARG A 76 -2.65 -15.87 3.98
N HIS A 77 -2.33 -16.88 4.77
CA HIS A 77 -2.25 -16.75 6.22
C HIS A 77 -0.83 -16.35 6.62
N GLU A 78 -0.70 -15.53 7.66
CA GLU A 78 0.57 -15.42 8.39
C GLU A 78 0.80 -16.75 9.12
N HIS A 79 1.76 -17.52 8.62
CA HIS A 79 2.18 -18.79 9.19
C HIS A 79 3.67 -19.03 8.92
N ASP A 80 4.37 -19.51 9.93
CA ASP A 80 5.71 -20.04 9.88
C ASP A 80 5.74 -21.36 10.66
N GLU A 81 6.41 -22.38 10.11
CA GLU A 81 6.39 -23.74 10.66
C GLU A 81 7.04 -23.84 12.05
N ARG A 82 7.95 -22.92 12.39
CA ARG A 82 8.70 -22.91 13.66
C ARG A 82 8.13 -21.92 14.67
N THR A 83 7.64 -20.78 14.20
CA THR A 83 7.23 -19.64 15.03
C THR A 83 5.73 -19.35 14.99
N GLY A 84 4.94 -20.19 14.31
CA GLY A 84 3.49 -20.14 14.34
C GLY A 84 2.96 -18.94 13.55
N LYS A 85 2.37 -17.95 14.24
CA LYS A 85 1.79 -16.75 13.60
C LYS A 85 2.78 -15.60 13.43
N TYR A 86 3.97 -15.72 13.97
CA TYR A 86 5.03 -14.76 13.74
C TYR A 86 5.71 -15.05 12.39
N CYS A 87 5.57 -14.16 11.42
CA CYS A 87 6.34 -14.23 10.17
C CYS A 87 7.48 -13.21 10.21
N SER A 88 8.71 -13.68 10.04
CA SER A 88 9.87 -12.78 9.89
C SER A 88 9.83 -12.03 8.56
N LEU A 89 10.61 -10.95 8.45
CA LEU A 89 10.77 -10.23 7.18
C LEU A 89 11.24 -11.17 6.06
N ASP A 90 12.21 -12.04 6.34
CA ASP A 90 12.72 -12.99 5.34
C ASP A 90 11.65 -13.98 4.89
N ALA A 91 10.77 -14.42 5.78
CA ALA A 91 9.63 -15.26 5.42
C ALA A 91 8.67 -14.53 4.48
N MET A 92 8.31 -13.28 4.80
CA MET A 92 7.45 -12.46 3.94
C MET A 92 8.09 -12.22 2.56
N LEU A 93 9.39 -11.93 2.51
CA LEU A 93 10.13 -11.73 1.26
C LEU A 93 10.23 -13.03 0.43
N ARG A 94 10.33 -14.20 1.08
CA ARG A 94 10.26 -15.49 0.38
C ARG A 94 8.89 -15.70 -0.24
N ASP A 95 7.81 -15.47 0.52
CA ASP A 95 6.43 -15.57 0.02
C ASP A 95 6.26 -14.67 -1.22
N LEU A 96 6.62 -13.39 -1.12
CA LEU A 96 6.50 -12.44 -2.22
C LEU A 96 7.25 -12.88 -3.47
N ARG A 97 8.51 -13.31 -3.32
CA ARG A 97 9.31 -13.77 -4.46
C ARG A 97 8.66 -14.98 -5.14
N LEU A 98 8.19 -15.96 -4.36
CA LEU A 98 7.50 -17.14 -4.89
C LEU A 98 6.23 -16.74 -5.63
N LEU A 99 5.39 -15.88 -5.05
CA LEU A 99 4.17 -15.40 -5.69
C LEU A 99 4.47 -14.74 -7.04
N LYS A 100 5.44 -13.82 -7.07
CA LYS A 100 5.83 -13.12 -8.31
C LYS A 100 6.45 -14.07 -9.34
N GLN A 101 7.30 -15.01 -8.92
CA GLN A 101 7.89 -16.03 -9.80
C GLN A 101 6.83 -16.97 -10.41
N HIS A 102 5.71 -17.16 -9.73
CA HIS A 102 4.58 -17.97 -10.19
C HIS A 102 3.43 -17.14 -10.76
N ASN A 103 3.71 -15.91 -11.21
CA ASN A 103 2.77 -15.02 -11.91
C ASN A 103 1.52 -14.61 -11.10
N PHE A 104 1.55 -14.70 -9.77
CA PHE A 104 0.50 -14.13 -8.94
C PHE A 104 0.61 -12.59 -8.91
N ASN A 105 -0.53 -11.92 -9.02
CA ASN A 105 -0.63 -10.46 -8.96
C ASN A 105 -1.52 -9.97 -7.81
N ALA A 106 -2.17 -10.88 -7.07
CA ALA A 106 -3.03 -10.51 -5.95
C ALA A 106 -2.90 -11.46 -4.76
N VAL A 107 -3.15 -10.93 -3.56
CA VAL A 107 -3.19 -11.67 -2.32
C VAL A 107 -4.37 -11.20 -1.48
N ARG A 108 -5.09 -12.16 -0.89
CA ARG A 108 -6.09 -11.89 0.14
C ARG A 108 -5.49 -12.18 1.52
N CYS A 109 -5.60 -11.23 2.42
CA CYS A 109 -5.24 -11.33 3.83
C CYS A 109 -6.27 -12.18 4.59
N SER A 110 -6.30 -13.49 4.32
CA SER A 110 -7.19 -14.44 4.96
C SER A 110 -6.81 -14.63 6.44
N HIS A 111 -7.63 -14.34 7.44
CA HIS A 111 -8.92 -13.63 7.42
C HIS A 111 -8.88 -12.46 8.41
N TYR A 112 -7.75 -11.76 8.43
CA TYR A 112 -7.43 -10.73 9.39
C TYR A 112 -6.38 -9.77 8.79
N PRO A 113 -6.32 -8.52 9.27
CA PRO A 113 -5.24 -7.62 8.92
C PRO A 113 -3.89 -8.27 9.23
N ASN A 114 -3.02 -8.34 8.24
CA ASN A 114 -1.64 -8.82 8.41
C ASN A 114 -0.79 -7.73 9.08
N ARG A 115 0.46 -8.05 9.45
CA ARG A 115 1.42 -7.06 9.95
C ARG A 115 1.58 -5.90 8.96
N SER A 116 1.69 -4.66 9.46
CA SER A 116 1.84 -3.43 8.66
C SER A 116 2.93 -3.52 7.58
N LEU A 117 4.05 -4.18 7.90
CA LEU A 117 5.16 -4.39 6.97
C LEU A 117 4.75 -5.15 5.69
N TRP A 118 3.76 -6.05 5.76
CA TRP A 118 3.28 -6.79 4.60
C TRP A 118 2.75 -5.85 3.52
N TYR A 119 1.97 -4.83 3.89
CA TYR A 119 1.42 -3.86 2.94
C TYR A 119 2.53 -3.02 2.29
N THR A 120 3.51 -2.56 3.08
CA THR A 120 4.68 -1.84 2.55
C THR A 120 5.44 -2.68 1.52
N LEU A 121 5.55 -3.99 1.75
CA LEU A 121 6.19 -4.89 0.79
C LEU A 121 5.29 -5.13 -0.43
N CYS A 122 3.98 -5.30 -0.28
CA CYS A 122 3.06 -5.42 -1.42
C CYS A 122 3.07 -4.16 -2.30
N ASP A 123 3.16 -2.97 -1.72
CA ASP A 123 3.32 -1.72 -2.45
C ASP A 123 4.60 -1.75 -3.29
N ALA A 124 5.72 -2.19 -2.70
CA ALA A 124 7.04 -2.17 -3.35
C ALA A 124 7.23 -3.28 -4.40
N TYR A 125 6.67 -4.48 -4.17
CA TYR A 125 6.81 -5.63 -5.06
C TYR A 125 5.67 -5.77 -6.07
N GLY A 126 4.60 -4.99 -5.92
CA GLY A 126 3.45 -4.99 -6.80
C GLY A 126 2.55 -6.21 -6.59
N LEU A 127 1.64 -6.12 -5.62
CA LEU A 127 0.52 -7.05 -5.45
C LEU A 127 -0.75 -6.27 -5.08
N TYR A 128 -1.88 -6.63 -5.70
CA TYR A 128 -3.19 -6.18 -5.25
C TYR A 128 -3.55 -6.90 -3.95
N VAL A 129 -3.98 -6.15 -2.92
CA VAL A 129 -4.29 -6.70 -1.59
C VAL A 129 -5.78 -6.57 -1.31
N VAL A 130 -6.37 -7.63 -0.75
CA VAL A 130 -7.75 -7.70 -0.22
C VAL A 130 -7.72 -7.98 1.26
#